data_AF-A0A6I3L9S1-F1
#
_entry.id   AF-A0A6I3L9S1-F1
#
_cell.length_a   1.000
_cell.length_b   1.000
_cell.length_c   1.000
_cell.angle_alpha   90.00
_cell.angle_beta   90.00
_cell.angle_gamma   90.00
#
_symmetry.space_group_name_H-M   'P 1'
#
loop_
_entity.id
_entity.type
_entity.pdbx_description
1 polymer ?
#
loop_
_entity_poly.entity_id
_entity_poly.type
_entity_poly.pdbx_seq_one_letter_code
_entity_poly.pdbx_strand_id
1 'polypeptide(L)'
;KVPENPKHVVYVWIDALFNYLTALGYDTENDELYQKYWPADVHLVGKEIVRFHTIYWPIMLMALDLPLPKQVFAHGWLLMKDGKMSKSKGNVVDPVTLIERYGLDELRYYLL
;
A
#
# COMPACT_ATOMS: atom_id res chain seq x y z
N LYS A 1 11.40 12.73 -10.91
CA LYS A 1 11.58 14.14 -11.39
C LYS A 1 10.50 14.39 -12.44
N VAL A 2 10.02 15.62 -12.62
CA VAL A 2 9.09 15.93 -13.71
C VAL A 2 9.90 16.12 -15.00
N PRO A 3 9.68 15.34 -16.07
CA PRO A 3 10.55 15.37 -17.26
C PRO A 3 10.72 16.76 -17.88
N GLU A 4 9.64 17.54 -17.96
CA GLU A 4 9.65 18.87 -18.58
C GLU A 4 10.09 19.99 -17.64
N ASN A 5 10.23 19.72 -16.33
CA ASN A 5 10.64 20.73 -15.35
C ASN A 5 11.54 20.11 -14.27
N PRO A 6 12.87 20.13 -14.45
CA PRO A 6 13.81 19.43 -13.58
C PRO A 6 13.92 20.04 -12.17
N LYS A 7 13.36 21.23 -11.94
CA LYS A 7 13.27 21.85 -10.60
C LYS A 7 12.20 21.18 -9.73
N HIS A 8 11.27 20.43 -10.33
CA HIS A 8 10.18 19.78 -9.63
C HIS A 8 10.45 18.29 -9.39
N VAL A 9 10.02 17.83 -8.23
CA VAL A 9 9.98 16.40 -7.87
C VAL A 9 8.52 15.96 -7.76
N VAL A 10 8.25 14.71 -8.12
CA VAL A 10 6.92 14.13 -7.97
C VAL A 10 6.66 13.94 -6.49
N TYR A 11 5.50 14.40 -6.01
CA TYR A 11 5.12 14.20 -4.62
C TYR A 11 4.90 12.71 -4.31
N VAL A 12 5.35 12.26 -3.14
CA VAL A 12 5.44 10.83 -2.80
C VAL A 12 4.13 10.07 -2.97
N TRP A 13 2.97 10.68 -2.73
CA TRP A 13 1.69 9.97 -2.87
C TRP A 13 1.28 9.73 -4.31
N ILE A 14 1.71 10.57 -5.25
CA ILE A 14 1.50 10.31 -6.67
C ILE A 14 2.38 9.12 -7.07
N ASP A 15 3.67 9.21 -6.79
CA ASP A 15 4.66 8.16 -7.12
C ASP A 15 4.31 6.81 -6.46
N ALA A 16 4.04 6.83 -5.16
CA ALA A 16 3.75 5.62 -4.40
C ALA A 16 2.47 4.93 -4.86
N LEU A 17 1.39 5.64 -5.20
CA LEU A 17 0.15 4.98 -5.63
C LEU A 17 0.30 4.25 -6.97
N PHE A 18 1.19 4.72 -7.85
CA PHE A 18 1.47 4.06 -9.13
C PHE A 18 2.22 2.73 -8.98
N ASN A 19 2.76 2.41 -7.80
CA ASN A 19 3.43 1.11 -7.55
C ASN A 19 2.55 -0.09 -7.95
N TYR A 20 1.22 0.01 -7.77
CA TYR A 20 0.28 -1.06 -8.09
C TYR A 20 0.18 -1.34 -9.60
N LEU A 21 0.41 -0.31 -10.42
CA LEU A 21 0.43 -0.42 -11.88
C LEU A 21 1.82 -0.83 -12.37
N THR A 22 2.86 -0.15 -11.89
CA THR A 22 4.24 -0.36 -12.37
C THR A 22 4.78 -1.74 -11.99
N ALA A 23 4.40 -2.30 -10.84
CA ALA A 23 4.74 -3.67 -10.48
C ALA A 23 4.15 -4.72 -11.43
N LEU A 24 3.10 -4.38 -12.18
CA LEU A 24 2.47 -5.23 -13.18
C LEU A 24 2.99 -4.96 -14.62
N GLY A 25 3.93 -4.03 -14.79
CA GLY A 25 4.48 -3.68 -16.11
C GLY A 25 3.65 -2.69 -16.92
N TYR A 26 2.75 -1.93 -16.27
CA TYR A 26 2.00 -0.84 -16.93
C TYR A 26 2.95 0.13 -17.64
N ASP A 27 2.63 0.48 -18.90
CA ASP A 27 3.41 1.37 -19.77
C ASP A 27 4.85 0.88 -20.03
N THR A 28 5.03 -0.43 -20.11
CA THR A 28 6.31 -1.08 -20.48
C THR A 28 6.11 -2.04 -21.67
N GLU A 29 7.20 -2.56 -22.24
CA GLU A 29 7.14 -3.53 -23.34
C GLU A 29 6.51 -4.88 -22.94
N ASN A 30 6.50 -5.22 -21.65
CA ASN A 30 5.90 -6.45 -21.12
C ASN A 30 4.83 -6.11 -20.08
N ASP A 31 3.58 -6.05 -20.52
CA ASP A 31 2.41 -5.72 -19.71
C ASP A 31 1.49 -6.94 -19.44
N GLU A 32 1.98 -8.17 -19.64
CA GLU A 32 1.17 -9.40 -19.51
C GLU A 32 0.49 -9.51 -18.14
N LEU A 33 1.19 -9.11 -17.08
CA LEU A 33 0.66 -9.12 -15.71
C LEU A 33 -0.38 -8.02 -15.51
N TYR A 34 -0.19 -6.85 -16.11
CA TYR A 34 -1.16 -5.75 -16.07
C TYR A 34 -2.48 -6.18 -16.72
N GLN A 35 -2.42 -6.72 -17.94
CA GLN A 35 -3.61 -7.22 -18.65
C GLN A 35 -4.34 -8.33 -17.90
N LYS A 36 -3.59 -9.16 -17.15
CA LYS A 36 -4.15 -10.28 -16.39
C LYS A 36 -4.77 -9.88 -15.05
N TYR A 37 -4.14 -8.96 -14.31
CA TYR A 37 -4.46 -8.71 -12.90
C TYR A 37 -5.05 -7.33 -12.63
N TRP A 38 -4.97 -6.38 -13.57
CA TRP A 38 -5.63 -5.07 -13.40
C TRP A 38 -7.07 -5.12 -13.94
N PRO A 39 -8.07 -4.55 -13.23
CA PRO A 39 -7.97 -3.85 -11.95
C PRO A 39 -7.84 -4.77 -10.73
N ALA A 40 -7.15 -4.27 -9.69
CA ALA A 40 -6.99 -4.99 -8.44
C ALA A 40 -8.35 -5.36 -7.79
N ASP A 41 -8.49 -6.61 -7.36
CA ASP A 41 -9.68 -7.05 -6.62
C ASP A 41 -9.76 -6.38 -5.24
N VAL A 42 -8.64 -6.32 -4.50
CA VAL A 42 -8.59 -5.72 -3.16
C VAL A 42 -7.27 -4.97 -2.94
N HIS A 43 -7.38 -3.71 -2.51
CA HIS A 43 -6.28 -3.02 -1.82
C HIS A 43 -6.45 -3.16 -0.31
N LEU A 44 -5.58 -3.96 0.33
CA LEU A 44 -5.48 -4.07 1.78
C LEU A 44 -4.57 -2.98 2.33
N VAL A 45 -5.12 -2.08 3.15
CA VAL A 45 -4.39 -0.92 3.66
C VAL A 45 -4.65 -0.69 5.14
N GLY A 46 -3.76 0.06 5.81
CA GLY A 46 -4.06 0.59 7.13
C GLY A 46 -5.04 1.77 7.05
N LYS A 47 -5.92 1.93 8.05
CA LYS A 47 -6.93 3.02 8.09
C LYS A 47 -6.37 4.44 7.89
N GLU A 48 -5.10 4.68 8.20
CA GLU A 48 -4.46 6.00 8.08
C GLU A 48 -4.30 6.47 6.63
N ILE A 49 -4.21 5.52 5.69
CA ILE A 49 -3.94 5.83 4.28
C ILE A 49 -5.17 5.62 3.39
N VAL A 50 -6.32 5.33 3.99
CA VAL A 50 -7.58 5.04 3.27
C VAL A 50 -7.96 6.20 2.34
N ARG A 51 -7.83 7.46 2.79
CA ARG A 51 -8.13 8.64 1.98
C ARG A 51 -7.33 8.69 0.67
N PHE A 52 -6.06 8.25 0.69
CA PHE A 52 -5.24 8.19 -0.51
C PHE A 52 -5.75 7.13 -1.49
N HIS A 53 -6.27 6.01 -0.97
CA HIS A 53 -6.73 4.87 -1.78
C HIS A 53 -8.20 4.97 -2.21
N THR A 54 -9.02 5.78 -1.53
CA THR A 54 -10.46 5.91 -1.82
C THR A 54 -10.84 7.25 -2.43
N ILE A 55 -9.93 8.23 -2.49
CA ILE A 55 -10.18 9.54 -3.11
C ILE A 55 -9.12 9.85 -4.17
N TYR A 56 -7.86 10.05 -3.75
CA TYR A 56 -6.83 10.52 -4.68
C TYR A 56 -6.47 9.47 -5.73
N TRP A 57 -6.36 8.20 -5.34
CA TRP A 57 -6.05 7.13 -6.27
C TRP A 57 -7.14 6.94 -7.33
N PRO A 58 -8.43 6.80 -6.98
CA PRO A 58 -9.49 6.77 -7.98
C PRO A 58 -9.52 7.97 -8.91
N ILE A 59 -9.30 9.20 -8.40
CA ILE A 59 -9.25 10.41 -9.24
C ILE A 59 -8.12 10.32 -10.26
N MET A 60 -6.92 9.87 -9.85
CA MET A 60 -5.79 9.71 -10.77
C MET A 60 -6.06 8.62 -11.82
N LEU A 61 -6.68 7.51 -11.44
CA LEU A 61 -7.07 6.45 -12.38
C LEU A 61 -8.13 6.95 -13.37
N MET A 62 -9.16 7.67 -12.91
CA MET A 62 -10.16 8.29 -13.78
C MET A 62 -9.54 9.28 -14.75
N ALA A 63 -8.56 10.08 -14.31
CA ALA A 63 -7.86 11.02 -15.18
C ALA A 63 -7.02 10.34 -16.27
N LEU A 64 -6.60 9.09 -16.04
CA LEU A 64 -5.90 8.24 -17.00
C LEU A 64 -6.83 7.30 -17.79
N ASP A 65 -8.14 7.39 -17.59
CA ASP A 65 -9.14 6.47 -18.16
C ASP A 65 -8.87 4.98 -17.84
N LEU A 66 -8.39 4.72 -16.62
CA LEU A 66 -8.09 3.37 -16.13
C LEU A 66 -9.21 2.83 -15.23
N PRO A 67 -9.45 1.50 -15.24
CA PRO A 67 -10.44 0.89 -14.37
C PRO A 67 -10.03 1.01 -12.89
N LEU A 68 -11.04 1.19 -12.03
CA LEU A 68 -10.86 1.36 -10.59
C LEU A 68 -10.68 0.02 -9.86
N PRO A 69 -9.98 0.00 -8.71
CA PRO A 69 -9.94 -1.19 -7.86
C PRO A 69 -11.36 -1.57 -7.40
N LYS A 70 -11.63 -2.88 -7.33
CA LYS A 70 -12.98 -3.38 -6.97
C LYS A 70 -13.32 -3.15 -5.50
N GLN A 71 -12.30 -3.19 -4.62
CA GLN A 71 -12.48 -2.97 -3.18
C GLN A 71 -11.23 -2.34 -2.54
N VAL A 72 -11.45 -1.47 -1.55
CA VAL A 72 -10.41 -1.05 -0.59
C VAL A 72 -10.80 -1.55 0.79
N PHE A 73 -9.97 -2.41 1.39
CA PHE A 73 -10.17 -2.93 2.72
C PHE A 73 -9.18 -2.27 3.68
N ALA A 74 -9.69 -1.47 4.62
CA ALA A 74 -8.89 -0.75 5.60
C ALA A 74 -8.91 -1.47 6.95
N HIS A 75 -7.79 -2.05 7.37
CA HIS A 75 -7.67 -2.67 8.69
C HIS A 75 -7.31 -1.65 9.79
N GLY A 76 -7.59 -2.04 11.05
CA GLY A 76 -7.32 -1.24 12.24
C GLY A 76 -5.84 -1.18 12.63
N TRP A 77 -5.57 -0.54 13.77
CA TRP A 77 -4.22 -0.56 14.37
C TRP A 77 -4.06 -1.77 15.27
N LEU A 78 -2.83 -2.29 15.32
CA LEU A 78 -2.37 -3.07 16.47
C LEU A 78 -2.04 -2.10 17.61
N LEU A 79 -2.68 -2.31 18.75
CA LEU A 79 -2.57 -1.45 19.93
C LEU A 79 -1.67 -2.10 20.97
N MET A 80 -0.74 -1.31 21.52
CA MET A 80 -0.06 -1.59 22.78
C MET A 80 -0.85 -0.95 23.92
N LYS A 81 -0.47 -1.23 25.18
CA LYS A 81 -1.10 -0.60 26.37
C LYS A 81 -1.18 0.94 26.26
N ASP A 82 -0.18 1.54 25.62
CA ASP A 82 -0.05 3.01 25.49
C ASP A 82 -0.54 3.52 24.10
N GLY A 83 -1.37 2.72 23.42
CA GLY A 83 -1.99 3.03 22.14
C GLY A 83 -1.22 2.50 20.92
N LYS A 84 -1.39 3.18 19.78
CA LYS A 84 -0.78 2.77 18.49
C LYS A 84 0.73 2.57 18.62
N MET A 85 1.21 1.48 18.04
CA MET A 85 2.64 1.21 17.89
C MET A 85 3.31 2.25 16.97
N SER A 86 4.41 2.86 17.40
CA SER A 86 5.21 3.76 16.55
C SER A 86 6.68 3.80 16.99
N LYS A 87 7.59 3.92 16.01
CA LYS A 87 9.03 4.04 16.26
C LYS A 87 9.36 5.19 17.22
N SER A 88 8.68 6.32 17.07
CA SER A 88 8.85 7.50 17.93
C SER A 88 8.47 7.29 19.39
N LYS A 89 7.59 6.33 19.70
CA LYS A 89 7.17 6.00 21.06
C LYS A 89 8.04 4.92 21.71
N GLY A 90 8.94 4.28 20.96
CA GLY A 90 9.75 3.17 21.44
C GLY A 90 8.94 1.91 21.81
N ASN A 91 7.66 1.85 21.45
CA ASN A 91 6.76 0.74 21.78
C ASN A 91 6.63 -0.27 20.62
N VAL A 92 7.59 -0.28 19.70
CA VAL A 92 7.60 -1.17 18.53
C VAL A 92 7.98 -2.58 18.96
N VAL A 93 7.23 -3.56 18.45
CA VAL A 93 7.56 -4.96 18.58
C VAL A 93 8.01 -5.47 17.21
N ASP A 94 9.20 -6.06 17.16
CA ASP A 94 9.73 -6.65 15.94
C ASP A 94 9.06 -8.03 15.71
N PRO A 95 8.35 -8.25 14.60
CA PRO A 95 7.75 -9.54 14.30
C PRO A 95 8.79 -10.66 14.19
N VAL A 96 10.03 -10.37 13.77
CA VAL A 96 11.09 -11.39 13.64
C VAL A 96 11.47 -11.95 15.00
N THR A 97 11.64 -11.09 16.01
CA THR A 97 11.92 -11.53 17.39
C THR A 97 10.76 -12.37 17.97
N LEU A 98 9.51 -12.07 17.59
CA LEU A 98 8.36 -12.90 18.00
C LEU A 98 8.38 -14.27 17.32
N ILE A 99 8.71 -14.33 16.02
CA ILE A 99 8.80 -15.59 15.26
C ILE A 99 9.92 -16.47 15.84
N GLU A 100 11.09 -15.90 16.09
CA GLU A 100 12.22 -16.64 16.67
C GLU A 100 11.89 -17.23 18.05
N ARG A 101 11.04 -16.54 18.82
CA ARG A 101 10.69 -16.95 20.18
C ARG A 101 9.50 -17.91 20.25
N TYR A 102 8.49 -17.70 19.41
CA TYR A 102 7.19 -18.37 19.52
C TYR A 102 6.80 -19.21 18.31
N GLY A 103 7.44 -19.00 17.16
CA GLY A 103 7.12 -19.66 15.90
C GLY A 103 6.28 -18.78 14.95
N LEU A 104 6.34 -19.12 13.67
CA LEU A 104 5.67 -18.38 12.59
C LEU A 104 4.16 -18.57 12.61
N ASP A 105 3.70 -19.80 12.84
CA ASP A 105 2.28 -20.15 12.78
C ASP A 105 1.53 -19.55 13.96
N GLU A 106 2.15 -19.50 15.13
CA GLU A 106 1.65 -18.89 16.36
C GLU A 106 1.43 -17.38 16.17
N LEU A 107 2.41 -16.69 15.56
CA LEU A 107 2.27 -15.26 15.29
C LEU A 107 1.16 -15.00 14.26
N ARG A 108 1.05 -15.82 13.21
CA ARG A 108 -0.03 -15.69 12.21
C ARG A 108 -1.39 -15.93 12.84
N TYR A 109 -1.53 -16.95 13.67
CA TYR A 109 -2.76 -17.25 14.40
C TYR A 109 -3.16 -16.11 15.34
N TYR A 110 -2.20 -15.46 16.00
CA TYR A 110 -2.49 -14.32 16.87
C TYR A 110 -2.95 -13.07 16.10
N LEU A 111 -2.47 -12.85 14.87
CA LEU A 111 -2.75 -11.64 14.08
C LEU A 111 -4.05 -11.71 13.26
N LEU A 112 -4.59 -12.90 13.02
CA LEU A 112 -5.77 -13.18 12.18
C LEU A 112 -7.02 -13.45 13.03
#